data_AF-A0A5N9IA05-F1
#
_entry.id   AF-A0A5N9IA05-F1
#
_cell.length_a   1.000
_cell.length_b   1.000
_cell.length_c   1.000
_cell.angle_alpha   90.00
_cell.angle_beta   90.00
_cell.angle_gamma   90.00
#
_symmetry.space_group_name_H-M   'P 1'
#
loop_
_entity.id
_entity.type
_entity.pdbx_description
1 polymer ?
#
loop_
_entity_poly.entity_id
_entity_poly.type
_entity_poly.pdbx_seq_one_letter_code
_entity_poly.pdbx_strand_id
1 'polypeptide(L)'
;MNTDPRDVFVSLNPLGLGERELEKDSTGFADMRTHSDYLVFLAGYKAGTVDGEERECLRHHPMNAEGCEPDVNIQASSKPCALSAACRSLDKAEGGTPDLNIHPVESASPTTTSKIATAENELTMAQVGLLAAVRAAYPVGSRLRVRVGHNTTEVVVKGHIAAWWSHPGYIEATNPKTGKSRTFHHGAVIEALP
;
A
#
# COMPACT_ATOMS: atom_id res chain seq x y z
N MET A 1 33.17 -0.32 5.51
CA MET A 1 32.75 -0.21 6.92
C MET A 1 31.24 -0.43 6.94
N ASN A 2 30.73 -1.38 7.73
CA ASN A 2 29.30 -1.66 7.82
C ASN A 2 28.71 -0.80 8.95
N THR A 3 28.32 0.43 8.64
CA THR A 3 27.73 1.36 9.62
C THR A 3 26.29 0.93 9.89
N ASP A 4 25.92 0.75 11.15
CA ASP A 4 24.52 0.48 11.53
C ASP A 4 23.66 1.69 11.08
N PRO A 5 22.65 1.49 10.23
CA PRO A 5 21.77 2.57 9.79
C PRO A 5 21.11 3.33 10.93
N ARG A 6 20.92 2.70 12.10
CA ARG A 6 20.39 3.34 13.30
C ARG A 6 21.35 4.39 13.87
N ASP A 7 22.66 4.14 13.82
CA ASP A 7 23.65 5.13 14.26
C ASP A 7 23.64 6.35 13.34
N VAL A 8 23.47 6.12 12.04
CA VAL A 8 23.35 7.21 11.06
C VAL A 8 22.09 8.02 11.33
N PHE A 9 20.94 7.37 11.54
CA PHE A 9 19.68 8.05 11.85
C PHE A 9 19.76 8.90 13.12
N VAL A 10 20.35 8.36 14.19
CA VAL A 10 20.58 9.07 15.45
C VAL A 10 21.54 10.25 15.25
N SER A 11 22.63 10.07 14.50
CA SER A 11 23.62 11.13 14.28
C SER A 11 23.09 12.29 13.44
N LEU A 12 22.24 11.99 12.45
CA LEU A 12 21.61 13.01 11.62
C LEU A 12 20.48 13.72 12.36
N ASN A 13 19.81 13.01 13.26
CA ASN A 13 18.62 13.44 14.00
C ASN A 13 17.71 14.36 13.15
N PRO A 14 17.21 13.88 12.00
CA PRO A 14 16.54 14.73 11.01
C PRO A 14 15.25 15.38 11.55
N LEU A 15 14.75 14.92 12.69
CA LEU A 15 13.52 15.34 13.33
C LEU A 15 13.74 16.15 14.61
N GLY A 16 14.99 16.36 15.04
CA GLY A 16 15.31 17.12 16.25
C GLY A 16 14.82 16.46 17.55
N LEU A 17 14.77 15.13 17.58
CA LEU A 17 14.24 14.31 18.67
C LEU A 17 15.18 14.32 19.88
N GLY A 18 14.58 14.13 21.07
CA GLY A 18 15.32 14.02 22.32
C GLY A 18 15.91 12.61 22.54
N GLU A 19 16.85 12.50 23.49
CA GLU A 19 17.55 11.23 23.79
C GLU A 19 16.59 10.07 24.17
N ARG A 20 15.45 10.38 24.80
CA ARG A 20 14.44 9.37 25.17
C ARG A 20 13.67 8.82 23.97
N GLU A 21 13.48 9.64 22.94
CA GLU A 21 12.78 9.25 21.72
C GLU A 21 13.70 8.45 20.79
N LEU A 22 15.00 8.72 20.87
CA LEU A 22 16.05 8.01 20.14
C LEU A 22 16.56 6.74 20.85
N GLU A 23 15.88 6.29 21.90
CA GLU A 23 16.22 5.06 22.61
C GLU A 23 16.02 3.86 21.68
N LYS A 24 17.06 3.03 21.53
CA LYS A 24 17.04 1.86 20.67
C LYS A 24 16.51 0.64 21.42
N ASP A 25 15.70 -0.15 20.74
CA ASP A 25 15.24 -1.46 21.22
C ASP A 25 15.76 -2.59 20.30
N SER A 26 15.27 -3.81 20.51
CA SER A 26 15.64 -4.96 19.69
C SER A 26 15.09 -4.91 18.27
N THR A 27 14.09 -4.05 17.98
CA THR A 27 13.41 -3.97 16.68
C THR A 27 13.80 -2.73 15.86
N GLY A 28 14.36 -1.70 16.50
CA GLY A 28 14.70 -0.40 15.94
C GLY A 28 14.83 0.65 17.04
N PHE A 29 13.72 1.32 17.36
CA PHE A 29 13.58 2.35 18.39
C PHE A 29 12.40 2.02 19.30
N ALA A 30 12.53 2.33 20.59
CA ALA A 30 11.51 2.08 21.61
C ALA A 30 10.26 2.94 21.43
N ASP A 31 10.42 4.17 20.95
CA ASP A 31 9.31 5.03 20.57
C ASP A 31 8.76 4.65 19.19
N MET A 32 7.45 4.39 19.11
CA MET A 32 6.79 3.90 17.90
C MET A 32 6.76 4.92 16.75
N ARG A 33 6.74 6.22 17.08
CA ARG A 33 6.78 7.28 16.07
C ARG A 33 8.16 7.35 15.45
N THR A 34 9.19 7.39 16.29
CA THR A 34 10.59 7.34 15.89
C THR A 34 10.92 6.07 15.11
N HIS A 35 10.36 4.92 15.51
CA HIS A 35 10.50 3.67 14.77
C HIS A 35 9.92 3.77 13.35
N SER A 36 8.73 4.35 13.21
CA SER A 36 8.07 4.54 11.90
C SER A 36 8.90 5.43 10.98
N ASP A 37 9.41 6.55 11.51
CA ASP A 37 10.28 7.47 10.77
C ASP A 37 11.61 6.82 10.38
N TYR A 38 12.17 6.00 11.27
CA TYR A 38 13.35 5.20 10.99
C TYR A 38 13.15 4.21 9.84
N LEU A 39 11.96 3.59 9.70
CA LEU A 39 11.68 2.69 8.57
C LEU A 39 11.69 3.42 7.22
N VAL A 40 11.17 4.65 7.17
CA VAL A 40 11.22 5.50 5.96
C VAL A 40 12.67 5.86 5.63
N PHE A 41 13.44 6.29 6.64
CA PHE A 41 14.87 6.53 6.48
C PHE A 41 15.62 5.30 5.98
N LEU A 42 15.36 4.13 6.57
CA LEU A 42 16.02 2.88 6.21
C LEU A 42 15.73 2.45 4.77
N ALA A 43 14.50 2.67 4.28
CA ALA A 43 14.15 2.41 2.88
C ALA A 43 14.95 3.31 1.92
N GLY A 44 15.05 4.60 2.22
CA GLY A 44 15.86 5.55 1.46
C GLY A 44 17.36 5.25 1.51
N TYR A 45 17.88 4.97 2.71
CA TYR A 45 19.27 4.56 2.93
C TYR A 45 19.62 3.33 2.11
N LYS A 46 18.77 2.28 2.16
CA LYS A 46 18.95 1.07 1.34
C LYS A 46 18.95 1.39 -0.14
N ALA A 47 17.98 2.17 -0.62
CA ALA A 47 17.88 2.56 -2.03
C ALA A 47 19.09 3.36 -2.55
N GLY A 48 19.78 4.10 -1.69
CA GLY A 48 21.02 4.80 -2.03
C GLY A 48 22.29 3.96 -1.89
N THR A 49 22.24 2.87 -1.13
CA THR A 49 23.39 1.97 -0.91
C THR A 49 23.49 0.80 -1.89
N VAL A 50 22.43 0.52 -2.66
CA VAL A 50 22.51 -0.45 -3.78
C VAL A 50 22.94 0.33 -5.02
N ASP A 51 24.06 -0.08 -5.62
CA ASP A 51 24.67 0.53 -6.80
C ASP A 51 23.63 0.94 -7.87
N GLY A 52 23.75 2.18 -8.33
CA GLY A 52 22.83 2.83 -9.26
C GLY A 52 22.88 2.34 -10.71
N GLU A 53 22.84 1.02 -10.96
CA GLU A 53 22.95 0.46 -12.31
C GLU A 53 21.66 -0.11 -12.94
N GLU A 54 20.53 -0.26 -12.21
CA GLU A 54 19.33 -0.91 -12.78
C GLU A 54 18.10 -0.01 -12.99
N ARG A 55 18.22 1.32 -12.95
CA ARG A 55 17.03 2.22 -13.00
C ARG A 55 16.75 2.96 -14.30
N GLU A 56 17.44 2.67 -15.40
CA GLU A 56 17.20 3.38 -16.67
C GLU A 56 16.40 2.61 -17.75
N CYS A 57 16.18 1.29 -17.62
CA CYS A 57 15.53 0.52 -18.69
C CYS A 57 13.98 0.45 -18.66
N LEU A 58 13.29 1.02 -17.67
CA LEU A 58 11.82 0.87 -17.51
C LEU A 58 11.01 2.17 -17.69
N ARG A 59 11.63 3.25 -18.18
CA ARG A 59 10.96 4.55 -18.37
C ARG A 59 10.55 4.91 -19.80
N HIS A 60 10.49 3.95 -20.72
CA HIS A 60 10.06 4.22 -22.09
C HIS A 60 9.09 3.15 -22.61
N HIS A 61 7.83 3.19 -22.14
CA HIS A 61 6.72 2.73 -22.97
C HIS A 61 6.24 3.91 -23.84
N PRO A 62 6.30 3.83 -25.17
CA PRO A 62 5.59 4.79 -26.02
C PRO A 62 4.08 4.53 -25.90
N MET A 63 3.34 5.52 -25.40
CA MET A 63 1.88 5.53 -25.51
C MET A 63 1.52 5.72 -26.98
N ASN A 64 1.00 4.68 -27.62
CA ASN A 64 0.36 4.80 -28.91
C ASN A 64 -0.99 5.50 -28.67
N ALA A 65 -1.14 6.68 -29.28
CA ALA A 65 -2.38 7.43 -29.32
C ALA A 65 -3.31 6.80 -30.37
N GLU A 66 -4.48 6.33 -29.94
CA GLU A 66 -5.56 6.02 -30.87
C GLU A 66 -6.92 6.34 -30.22
N GLY A 67 -7.52 7.44 -30.70
CA GLY A 67 -8.96 7.62 -30.90
C GLY A 67 -9.90 7.62 -29.70
N CYS A 68 -10.18 8.80 -29.16
CA CYS A 68 -11.50 9.12 -28.62
C CYS A 68 -11.86 10.57 -28.99
N GLU A 69 -12.61 10.71 -30.08
CA GLU A 69 -13.38 11.92 -30.42
C GLU A 69 -14.46 12.17 -29.34
N PRO A 70 -14.71 13.42 -28.92
CA PRO A 70 -15.85 13.75 -28.08
C PRO A 70 -17.03 14.23 -28.94
N ASP A 71 -18.06 13.40 -29.10
CA ASP A 71 -19.34 13.85 -29.62
C ASP A 71 -20.21 14.43 -28.50
N VAL A 72 -20.57 15.70 -28.70
CA VAL A 72 -21.46 16.55 -27.91
C VAL A 72 -22.91 16.11 -28.05
N ASN A 73 -23.69 16.09 -26.95
CA ASN A 73 -25.10 16.48 -27.04
C ASN A 73 -25.64 17.07 -25.72
N ILE A 74 -25.94 18.37 -25.80
CA ILE A 74 -26.66 19.15 -24.80
C ILE A 74 -28.15 18.93 -25.06
N GLN A 75 -28.91 18.50 -24.05
CA GLN A 75 -30.37 18.70 -24.09
C GLN A 75 -30.90 19.19 -22.76
N ALA A 76 -31.41 20.42 -22.82
CA ALA A 76 -32.07 21.17 -21.77
C ALA A 76 -33.57 20.79 -21.68
N SER A 77 -34.11 20.80 -20.45
CA SER A 77 -35.52 21.02 -20.10
C SER A 77 -35.60 21.05 -18.56
N SER A 78 -36.25 21.94 -17.81
CA SER A 78 -37.15 23.07 -18.02
C SER A 78 -37.34 23.77 -16.64
N LYS A 79 -37.36 25.11 -16.61
CA LYS A 79 -37.75 26.03 -15.49
C LYS A 79 -39.29 26.05 -15.27
N PRO A 80 -39.97 26.81 -14.33
CA PRO A 80 -39.52 28.02 -13.60
C PRO A 80 -40.09 28.34 -12.16
N CYS A 81 -39.51 29.41 -11.56
CA CYS A 81 -40.09 30.44 -10.66
C CYS A 81 -40.55 30.07 -9.22
N ALA A 82 -40.39 30.91 -8.18
CA ALA A 82 -40.63 32.36 -8.13
C ALA A 82 -39.77 33.14 -7.09
N LEU A 83 -39.90 34.48 -7.20
CA LEU A 83 -39.19 35.56 -6.52
C LEU A 83 -39.28 35.55 -4.97
N SER A 84 -38.23 36.05 -4.31
CA SER A 84 -38.35 37.17 -3.37
C SER A 84 -36.99 37.81 -3.09
N ALA A 85 -36.97 39.14 -3.07
CA ALA A 85 -35.81 39.99 -2.89
C ALA A 85 -35.52 40.26 -1.40
N ALA A 86 -34.24 40.42 -1.04
CA ALA A 86 -33.80 41.36 -0.01
C ALA A 86 -32.27 41.54 -0.07
N CYS A 87 -31.84 42.72 -0.53
CA CYS A 87 -30.50 43.26 -0.34
C CYS A 87 -30.27 43.63 1.14
N ARG A 88 -29.03 43.48 1.63
CA ARG A 88 -28.34 44.17 2.77
C ARG A 88 -27.15 43.28 3.18
N SER A 89 -25.96 43.72 3.57
CA SER A 89 -25.27 45.01 3.67
C SER A 89 -23.77 44.64 3.76
N LEU A 90 -22.89 45.33 3.04
CA LEU A 90 -21.44 45.21 3.23
C LEU A 90 -21.07 46.20 4.33
N ASP A 91 -20.76 45.71 5.53
CA ASP A 91 -20.20 46.56 6.58
C ASP A 91 -18.86 46.03 7.08
N LYS A 92 -18.01 47.03 7.36
CA LYS A 92 -16.57 46.99 7.47
C LYS A 92 -16.02 46.09 8.59
N ALA A 93 -14.86 45.50 8.32
CA ALA A 93 -13.85 45.26 9.34
C ALA A 93 -12.47 45.66 8.76
N GLU A 94 -12.03 46.89 9.06
CA GLU A 94 -10.61 47.27 8.99
C GLU A 94 -9.92 46.68 10.22
N GLY A 95 -8.84 45.92 10.02
CA GLY A 95 -8.07 45.36 11.12
C GLY A 95 -6.83 44.61 10.68
N GLY A 96 -5.73 45.35 10.50
CA GLY A 96 -4.35 44.91 10.77
C GLY A 96 -3.69 43.95 9.78
N THR A 97 -2.73 44.47 9.02
CA THR A 97 -1.67 43.70 8.34
C THR A 97 -0.79 42.94 9.33
N PRO A 98 -0.52 41.63 9.10
CA PRO A 98 0.76 41.04 9.42
C PRO A 98 1.53 40.77 8.12
N ASP A 99 2.48 41.63 7.83
CA ASP A 99 3.49 41.37 6.81
C ASP A 99 4.60 40.53 7.47
N LEU A 100 4.62 39.22 7.23
CA LEU A 100 5.83 38.42 7.34
C LEU A 100 5.82 37.37 6.24
N ASN A 101 6.55 37.70 5.19
CA ASN A 101 6.96 36.82 4.10
C ASN A 101 7.57 35.53 4.64
N ILE A 102 6.85 34.42 4.51
CA ILE A 102 7.44 33.08 4.42
C ILE A 102 6.84 32.46 3.16
N HIS A 103 7.66 32.38 2.11
CA HIS A 103 7.34 31.66 0.89
C HIS A 103 7.00 30.18 1.19
N PRO A 104 6.09 29.57 0.44
CA PRO A 104 5.39 28.36 0.83
C PRO A 104 6.30 27.14 0.74
N VAL A 105 6.59 26.49 1.87
CA VAL A 105 6.86 25.05 1.84
C VAL A 105 5.50 24.38 1.80
N GLU A 106 5.22 23.76 0.66
CA GLU A 106 4.04 22.95 0.38
C GLU A 106 3.67 22.10 1.59
N SER A 107 2.61 22.53 2.27
CA SER A 107 1.89 21.67 3.17
C SER A 107 1.33 20.53 2.33
N ALA A 108 1.90 19.33 2.50
CA ALA A 108 1.28 18.12 2.00
C ALA A 108 -0.18 18.15 2.46
N SER A 109 -1.09 18.29 1.49
CA SER A 109 -2.51 18.48 1.76
C SER A 109 -3.01 17.34 2.66
N PRO A 110 -3.78 17.63 3.74
CA PRO A 110 -4.31 16.61 4.65
C PRO A 110 -5.15 15.55 3.93
N THR A 111 -5.59 15.85 2.71
CA THR A 111 -6.29 14.96 1.80
C THR A 111 -5.45 13.79 1.30
N THR A 112 -4.14 13.95 1.11
CA THR A 112 -3.31 12.89 0.49
C THR A 112 -2.99 11.78 1.48
N THR A 113 -2.61 12.12 2.71
CA THR A 113 -2.33 11.15 3.78
C THR A 113 -3.58 10.37 4.18
N SER A 114 -4.74 11.04 4.25
CA SER A 114 -6.02 10.36 4.53
C SER A 114 -6.38 9.34 3.45
N LYS A 115 -6.14 9.65 2.17
CA LYS A 115 -6.43 8.73 1.06
C LYS A 115 -5.52 7.49 1.09
N ILE A 116 -4.25 7.66 1.43
CA ILE A 116 -3.30 6.55 1.56
C ILE A 116 -3.75 5.62 2.69
N ALA A 117 -4.09 6.17 3.86
CA ALA A 117 -4.56 5.36 4.99
C ALA A 117 -5.86 4.59 4.66
N THR A 118 -6.80 5.21 3.93
CA THR A 118 -8.00 4.51 3.45
C THR A 118 -7.63 3.36 2.51
N ALA A 119 -6.75 3.59 1.54
CA ALA A 119 -6.34 2.57 0.58
C ALA A 119 -5.58 1.41 1.25
N GLU A 120 -4.74 1.67 2.25
CA GLU A 120 -4.03 0.64 3.02
C GLU A 120 -4.99 -0.23 3.84
N ASN A 121 -6.01 0.38 4.45
CA ASN A 121 -7.04 -0.35 5.18
C ASN A 121 -7.87 -1.22 4.23
N GLU A 122 -8.27 -0.68 3.07
CA GLU A 122 -8.99 -1.45 2.04
C GLU A 122 -8.17 -2.65 1.54
N LEU A 123 -6.87 -2.44 1.26
CA LEU A 123 -5.97 -3.51 0.87
C LEU A 123 -5.88 -4.59 1.96
N THR A 124 -5.70 -4.19 3.21
CA THR A 124 -5.61 -5.11 4.36
C THR A 124 -6.88 -5.95 4.47
N MET A 125 -8.05 -5.33 4.37
CA MET A 125 -9.33 -6.03 4.41
C MET A 125 -9.50 -6.99 3.23
N ALA A 126 -9.07 -6.60 2.03
CA ALA A 126 -9.09 -7.47 0.86
C ALA A 126 -8.16 -8.68 1.02
N GLN A 127 -6.96 -8.49 1.58
CA GLN A 127 -6.01 -9.59 1.85
C GLN A 127 -6.58 -10.58 2.88
N VAL A 128 -7.16 -10.08 3.97
CA VAL A 128 -7.81 -10.91 4.99
C VAL A 128 -9.01 -11.65 4.41
N GLY A 129 -9.83 -10.96 3.60
CA GLY A 129 -10.96 -11.56 2.90
C GLY A 129 -10.54 -12.69 1.96
N LEU A 130 -9.48 -12.49 1.18
CA LEU A 130 -8.93 -13.52 0.30
C LEU A 130 -8.43 -14.74 1.10
N LEU A 131 -7.70 -14.52 2.20
CA LEU A 131 -7.25 -15.61 3.06
C LEU A 131 -8.42 -16.41 3.61
N ALA A 132 -9.47 -15.74 4.10
CA ALA A 132 -10.67 -16.39 4.62
C ALA A 132 -11.38 -17.22 3.55
N ALA A 133 -11.53 -16.67 2.34
CA ALA A 133 -12.12 -17.37 1.20
C ALA A 133 -11.32 -18.61 0.80
N VAL A 134 -9.99 -18.51 0.72
CA VAL A 134 -9.10 -19.63 0.39
C VAL A 134 -9.16 -20.73 1.46
N ARG A 135 -9.21 -20.37 2.75
CA ARG A 135 -9.39 -21.34 3.86
C ARG A 135 -10.72 -22.05 3.80
N ALA A 136 -11.79 -21.34 3.45
CA ALA A 136 -13.12 -21.93 3.31
C ALA A 136 -13.21 -22.85 2.09
N ALA A 137 -12.59 -22.46 0.97
CA ALA A 137 -12.58 -23.27 -0.26
C ALA A 137 -11.71 -24.52 -0.14
N TYR A 138 -10.58 -24.43 0.58
CA TYR A 138 -9.58 -25.49 0.66
C TYR A 138 -9.15 -25.75 2.12
N PRO A 139 -10.04 -26.30 2.97
CA PRO A 139 -9.71 -26.57 4.36
C PRO A 139 -8.57 -27.60 4.49
N VAL A 140 -7.91 -27.57 5.65
CA VAL A 140 -6.86 -28.55 5.98
C VAL A 140 -7.42 -29.97 5.87
N GLY A 141 -6.69 -30.84 5.18
CA GLY A 141 -7.10 -32.20 4.86
C GLY A 141 -7.76 -32.37 3.48
N SER A 142 -8.16 -31.29 2.80
CA SER A 142 -8.70 -31.37 1.45
C SER A 142 -7.67 -31.93 0.46
N ARG A 143 -8.15 -32.75 -0.47
CA ARG A 143 -7.35 -33.25 -1.60
C ARG A 143 -7.54 -32.31 -2.78
N LEU A 144 -6.45 -31.83 -3.35
CA LEU A 144 -6.47 -30.88 -4.47
C LEU A 144 -5.70 -31.45 -5.65
N ARG A 145 -6.18 -31.13 -6.85
CA ARG A 145 -5.42 -31.29 -8.08
C ARG A 145 -4.84 -29.94 -8.47
N VAL A 146 -3.50 -29.85 -8.51
CA VAL A 146 -2.78 -28.58 -8.69
C VAL A 146 -1.84 -28.63 -9.88
N ARG A 147 -1.69 -27.50 -10.57
CA ARG A 147 -0.74 -27.31 -11.65
C ARG A 147 0.61 -26.86 -11.09
N VAL A 148 1.66 -27.61 -11.38
CA VAL A 148 3.05 -27.31 -11.02
C VAL A 148 3.90 -27.31 -12.29
N GLY A 149 4.20 -26.12 -12.80
CA GLY A 149 4.78 -25.97 -14.14
C GLY A 149 3.82 -26.52 -15.21
N HIS A 150 4.30 -27.43 -16.04
CA HIS A 150 3.49 -28.11 -17.06
C HIS A 150 2.78 -29.38 -16.55
N ASN A 151 3.04 -29.78 -15.31
CA ASN A 151 2.53 -31.03 -14.76
C ASN A 151 1.35 -30.77 -13.83
N THR A 152 0.51 -31.78 -13.68
CA THR A 152 -0.58 -31.79 -12.70
C THR A 152 -0.28 -32.83 -11.64
N THR A 153 -0.46 -32.48 -10.36
CA THR A 153 -0.23 -33.39 -9.24
C THR A 153 -1.37 -33.29 -8.23
N GLU A 154 -1.62 -34.39 -7.54
CA GLU A 154 -2.50 -34.40 -6.37
C GLU A 154 -1.70 -34.06 -5.11
N VAL A 155 -2.31 -33.27 -4.24
CA VAL A 155 -1.75 -32.85 -2.95
C VAL A 155 -2.84 -32.84 -1.89
N VAL A 156 -2.43 -32.93 -0.62
CA VAL A 156 -3.30 -32.81 0.55
C VAL A 156 -2.95 -31.52 1.27
N VAL A 157 -3.94 -30.66 1.51
CA VAL A 157 -3.73 -29.40 2.23
C VAL A 157 -3.27 -29.69 3.66
N LYS A 158 -2.15 -29.11 4.04
CA LYS A 158 -1.60 -29.14 5.41
C LYS A 158 -1.93 -27.87 6.18
N GLY A 159 -2.00 -26.75 5.49
CA GLY A 159 -2.18 -25.46 6.11
C GLY A 159 -2.23 -24.33 5.10
N HIS A 160 -2.27 -23.12 5.63
CA HIS A 160 -2.20 -21.88 4.88
C HIS A 160 -1.10 -21.03 5.47
N ILE A 161 -0.36 -20.30 4.63
CA ILE A 161 0.76 -19.47 5.07
C ILE A 161 0.27 -18.45 6.12
N ALA A 162 1.02 -18.32 7.22
CA ALA A 162 0.74 -17.34 8.27
C ALA A 162 1.09 -15.88 7.86
N ALA A 163 2.05 -15.71 6.94
CA ALA A 163 2.46 -14.43 6.36
C ALA A 163 1.45 -13.90 5.31
N TRP A 164 0.17 -13.80 5.70
CA TRP A 164 -0.94 -13.39 4.82
C TRP A 164 -0.80 -11.98 4.26
N TRP A 165 -0.08 -11.09 4.94
CA TRP A 165 0.17 -9.71 4.51
C TRP A 165 1.04 -9.61 3.25
N SER A 166 1.82 -10.65 2.95
CA SER A 166 2.72 -10.69 1.78
C SER A 166 2.30 -11.71 0.74
N HIS A 167 1.69 -12.82 1.17
CA HIS A 167 1.30 -13.92 0.30
C HIS A 167 -0.13 -14.41 0.63
N PRO A 168 -1.14 -13.52 0.53
CA PRO A 168 -2.53 -13.90 0.81
C PRO A 168 -2.96 -14.96 -0.21
N GLY A 169 -3.52 -16.07 0.29
CA GLY A 169 -4.01 -17.15 -0.56
C GLY A 169 -2.97 -18.20 -0.97
N TYR A 170 -1.79 -18.21 -0.37
CA TYR A 170 -0.88 -19.36 -0.50
C TYR A 170 -1.33 -20.54 0.39
N ILE A 171 -1.22 -21.73 -0.18
CA ILE A 171 -1.63 -23.01 0.41
C ILE A 171 -0.38 -23.86 0.60
N GLU A 172 -0.22 -24.42 1.80
CA GLU A 172 0.77 -25.44 2.10
C GLU A 172 0.13 -26.81 1.93
N ALA A 173 0.74 -27.66 1.11
CA ALA A 173 0.22 -29.00 0.85
C ALA A 173 1.33 -30.03 0.69
N THR A 174 1.01 -31.29 0.99
CA THR A 174 1.92 -32.42 0.85
C THR A 174 1.46 -33.32 -0.28
N ASN A 175 2.40 -33.74 -1.14
CA ASN A 175 2.12 -34.77 -2.13
C ASN A 175 2.05 -36.15 -1.43
N PRO A 176 0.90 -36.85 -1.45
CA PRO A 176 0.73 -38.11 -0.71
C PRO A 176 1.59 -39.25 -1.27
N LYS A 177 1.97 -39.21 -2.56
CA LYS A 177 2.80 -40.23 -3.20
C LYS A 177 4.28 -40.10 -2.83
N THR A 178 4.76 -38.88 -2.63
CA THR A 178 6.20 -38.61 -2.42
C THR A 178 6.53 -38.13 -1.01
N GLY A 179 5.52 -37.76 -0.20
CA GLY A 179 5.70 -37.17 1.13
C GLY A 179 6.25 -35.74 1.11
N LYS A 180 6.52 -35.14 -0.06
CA LYS A 180 7.13 -33.81 -0.17
C LYS A 180 6.09 -32.71 0.04
N SER A 181 6.38 -31.79 0.96
CA SER A 181 5.60 -30.56 1.14
C SER A 181 6.01 -29.48 0.14
N ARG A 182 5.02 -28.71 -0.31
CA ARG A 182 5.18 -27.58 -1.21
C ARG A 182 4.16 -26.51 -0.88
N THR A 183 4.49 -25.30 -1.28
CA THR A 183 3.62 -24.13 -1.13
C THR A 183 3.33 -23.53 -2.49
N PHE A 184 2.08 -23.17 -2.74
CA PHE A 184 1.66 -22.60 -4.02
C PHE A 184 0.49 -21.63 -3.82
N HIS A 185 0.33 -20.71 -4.77
CA HIS A 185 -0.80 -19.78 -4.81
C HIS A 185 -2.11 -20.53 -5.14
N HIS A 186 -3.24 -20.10 -4.59
CA HIS A 186 -4.55 -20.71 -4.85
C HIS A 186 -4.91 -20.78 -6.34
N GLY A 187 -4.39 -19.87 -7.17
CA GLY A 187 -4.55 -19.91 -8.64
C GLY A 187 -3.90 -21.11 -9.34
N ALA A 188 -3.05 -21.87 -8.64
CA ALA A 188 -2.51 -23.14 -9.13
C ALA A 188 -3.48 -24.32 -8.95
N VAL A 189 -4.56 -24.15 -8.17
CA VAL A 189 -5.56 -25.19 -7.96
C VAL A 189 -6.44 -25.30 -9.20
N ILE A 190 -6.52 -26.51 -9.77
CA ILE A 190 -7.38 -26.82 -10.92
C ILE A 190 -8.77 -27.23 -10.40
N GLU A 191 -8.80 -28.13 -9.41
CA GLU A 191 -10.04 -28.62 -8.80
C GLU A 191 -9.79 -29.16 -7.38
N ALA A 192 -10.83 -29.09 -6.55
CA ALA A 192 -10.90 -29.78 -5.27
C ALA A 192 -11.50 -31.18 -5.48
N LEU A 193 -10.84 -32.20 -4.95
CA LEU A 193 -11.27 -33.59 -5.05
C LEU A 193 -12.17 -33.94 -3.86
N PRO A 194 -13.14 -34.86 -4.04
CA PRO A 194 -13.98 -35.35 -2.96
C PRO A 194 -13.22 -36.19 -1.92
#